data_AF-A0A672P8K8-F1
#
_entry.id   AF-A0A672P8K8-F1
#
_cell.length_a   1.000
_cell.length_b   1.000
_cell.length_c   1.000
_cell.angle_alpha   90.00
_cell.angle_beta   90.00
_cell.angle_gamma   90.00
#
_symmetry.space_group_name_H-M   'P 1'
#
loop_
_entity.id
_entity.type
_entity.pdbx_description
1 polymer ?
#
loop_
_entity_poly.entity_id
_entity_poly.type
_entity_poly.pdbx_seq_one_letter_code
_entity_poly.pdbx_strand_id
1 'polypeptide(L)'
;MSSRTNVSCLHEAKRVAIFGGTHGNEMSGITLVNMWKQNSAEIERNGLLIKPFISNPKAVKKCTRYIDTDLNRAFTPENLSAPDVEGLLYEVQRAKEINRMFGPKGSSDAYDVIFDLHNTTSNMGSTLILESSTDLFNLQMVHYIKKAMAPHTCSVLLNEHPQLKYSTTRSVAKHPIGLEVGPQPQGVLRSNVFESMRTILKHALDFIEFFNSGVEFPPCTVDVFRVQERMDYPRDTNGNITAMVHPHLQDCDWEPLNRGDPMFLTFDGRTILYEGANTVYPTFINEAAYYEKQQAFTTTCREILSANAIRKAFK
;
A
#
# COMPACT_ATOMS: atom_id res chain seq x y z
N MET A 1 -17.24 1.97 -38.53
CA MET A 1 -15.97 2.66 -38.19
C MET A 1 -15.35 1.91 -37.03
N SER A 2 -14.33 1.09 -37.29
CA SER A 2 -13.63 0.32 -36.25
C SER A 2 -12.87 1.32 -35.37
N SER A 3 -13.30 1.51 -34.13
CA SER A 3 -12.46 2.19 -33.15
C SER A 3 -11.26 1.26 -32.94
N ARG A 4 -10.10 1.65 -33.45
CA ARG A 4 -8.84 1.02 -33.06
C ARG A 4 -8.74 1.25 -31.55
N THR A 5 -9.08 0.25 -30.75
CA THR A 5 -8.74 0.21 -29.35
C THR A 5 -7.22 0.34 -29.27
N ASN A 6 -6.73 1.47 -28.78
CA ASN A 6 -5.30 1.71 -28.61
C ASN A 6 -4.78 0.72 -27.56
N VAL A 7 -4.13 -0.36 -28.01
CA VAL A 7 -3.49 -1.35 -27.14
C VAL A 7 -2.09 -0.84 -26.78
N SER A 8 -1.85 -0.61 -25.49
CA SER A 8 -0.54 -0.24 -24.98
C SER A 8 0.36 -1.47 -24.91
N CYS A 9 1.53 -1.40 -25.54
CA CYS A 9 2.53 -2.46 -25.46
C CYS A 9 3.49 -2.15 -24.32
N LEU A 10 3.54 -3.02 -23.30
CA LEU A 10 4.43 -2.88 -22.16
C LEU A 10 5.51 -3.97 -22.18
N HIS A 11 6.68 -3.68 -21.61
CA HIS A 11 7.72 -4.69 -21.44
C HIS A 11 7.28 -5.77 -20.45
N GLU A 12 7.84 -6.97 -20.56
CA GLU A 12 7.61 -8.03 -19.57
C GLU A 12 8.09 -7.61 -18.18
N ALA A 13 7.34 -7.99 -17.15
CA ALA A 13 7.72 -7.78 -15.76
C ALA A 13 8.35 -9.05 -15.22
N LYS A 14 9.68 -9.12 -15.18
CA LYS A 14 10.42 -10.36 -14.88
C LYS A 14 10.90 -10.42 -13.44
N ARG A 15 11.41 -9.31 -12.90
CA ARG A 15 12.00 -9.23 -11.56
C ARG A 15 10.93 -8.72 -10.59
N VAL A 16 10.46 -9.61 -9.73
CA VAL A 16 9.42 -9.34 -8.74
C VAL A 16 10.01 -9.50 -7.35
N ALA A 17 9.80 -8.54 -6.45
CA ALA A 17 10.11 -8.71 -5.05
C ALA A 17 8.83 -8.65 -4.19
N ILE A 18 8.84 -9.44 -3.12
CA ILE A 18 7.77 -9.45 -2.13
C ILE A 18 8.39 -9.04 -0.80
N PHE A 19 8.04 -7.83 -0.35
CA PHE A 19 8.57 -7.21 0.84
C PHE A 19 7.63 -7.45 2.02
N GLY A 20 8.19 -7.98 3.10
CA GLY A 20 7.51 -8.16 4.37
C GLY A 20 8.32 -7.53 5.49
N GLY A 21 7.64 -7.06 6.54
CA GLY A 21 8.30 -6.44 7.67
C GLY A 21 9.00 -5.13 7.31
N THR A 22 8.43 -4.33 6.41
CA THR A 22 8.81 -2.91 6.27
C THR A 22 8.56 -2.19 7.59
N HIS A 23 7.43 -2.48 8.23
CA HIS A 23 7.20 -2.25 9.65
C HIS A 23 7.32 -3.56 10.42
N GLY A 24 8.14 -3.59 11.46
CA GLY A 24 8.54 -4.84 12.12
C GLY A 24 7.50 -5.49 13.04
N ASN A 25 6.32 -4.88 13.19
CA ASN A 25 5.20 -5.37 14.01
C ASN A 25 3.94 -5.67 13.18
N GLU A 26 4.02 -5.66 11.84
CA GLU A 26 2.92 -6.01 10.94
C GLU A 26 3.08 -7.46 10.46
N MET A 27 2.39 -8.37 11.15
CA MET A 27 2.80 -9.78 11.24
C MET A 27 2.52 -10.62 9.99
N SER A 28 1.52 -10.29 9.18
CA SER A 28 1.12 -11.14 8.04
C SER A 28 2.21 -11.16 6.96
N GLY A 29 2.71 -9.99 6.58
CA GLY A 29 3.78 -9.87 5.60
C GLY A 29 5.09 -10.50 6.07
N ILE A 30 5.44 -10.32 7.35
CA ILE A 30 6.62 -10.95 7.97
C ILE A 30 6.53 -12.47 7.88
N THR A 31 5.38 -13.02 8.26
CA THR A 31 5.16 -14.48 8.32
C THR A 31 5.18 -15.09 6.93
N LEU A 32 4.44 -14.51 5.98
CA LEU A 32 4.40 -14.98 4.59
C LEU A 32 5.79 -14.98 3.94
N VAL A 33 6.54 -13.88 4.08
CA VAL A 33 7.89 -13.79 3.51
C VAL A 33 8.84 -14.81 4.13
N ASN A 34 8.81 -15.00 5.44
CA ASN A 34 9.67 -16.00 6.08
C ASN A 34 9.31 -17.43 5.65
N MET A 35 8.01 -17.73 5.50
CA MET A 35 7.54 -19.01 4.96
C MET A 35 8.06 -19.21 3.53
N TRP A 36 7.92 -18.22 2.65
CA TRP A 36 8.36 -18.33 1.25
C TRP A 36 9.87 -18.33 1.06
N LYS A 37 10.64 -17.78 2.00
CA LYS A 37 12.10 -17.94 2.03
C LYS A 37 12.54 -19.36 2.36
N GLN A 38 11.72 -20.13 3.07
CA GLN A 38 11.97 -21.55 3.37
C GLN A 38 11.46 -22.46 2.26
N ASN A 39 10.30 -22.13 1.69
CA ASN A 39 9.69 -22.86 0.58
C ASN A 39 8.98 -21.89 -0.38
N SER A 40 9.56 -21.71 -1.57
CA SER A 40 9.06 -20.80 -2.60
C SER A 40 7.95 -21.38 -3.49
N ALA A 41 7.61 -22.66 -3.37
CA ALA A 41 6.74 -23.35 -4.33
C ALA A 41 5.39 -22.64 -4.59
N GLU A 42 4.83 -21.99 -3.57
CA GLU A 42 3.56 -21.27 -3.69
C GLU A 42 3.65 -20.00 -4.56
N ILE A 43 4.78 -19.29 -4.49
CA ILE A 43 4.98 -18.04 -5.22
C ILE A 43 5.61 -18.26 -6.58
N GLU A 44 6.16 -19.43 -6.88
CA GLU A 44 6.77 -19.73 -8.17
C GLU A 44 5.79 -19.59 -9.34
N ARG A 45 6.24 -18.93 -10.41
CA ARG A 45 5.51 -18.74 -11.68
C ARG A 45 6.49 -18.84 -12.83
N ASN A 46 6.03 -19.33 -13.98
CA ASN A 46 6.91 -19.50 -15.13
C ASN A 46 7.40 -18.15 -15.63
N GLY A 47 8.71 -18.05 -15.86
CA GLY A 47 9.34 -16.84 -16.39
C GLY A 47 9.52 -15.70 -15.37
N LEU A 48 9.06 -15.85 -14.12
CA LEU A 48 9.24 -14.83 -13.07
C LEU A 48 10.44 -15.15 -12.18
N LEU A 49 11.21 -14.11 -11.84
CA LEU A 49 12.25 -14.15 -10.83
C LEU A 49 11.71 -13.47 -9.57
N ILE A 50 11.18 -14.28 -8.66
CA ILE A 50 10.47 -13.79 -7.48
C ILE A 50 11.38 -13.89 -6.26
N LYS A 51 11.53 -12.77 -5.54
CA LYS A 51 12.40 -12.67 -4.36
C LYS A 51 11.61 -12.24 -3.11
N PRO A 52 11.26 -13.16 -2.20
CA PRO A 52 10.74 -12.79 -0.89
C PRO A 52 11.85 -12.16 -0.02
N PHE A 53 11.56 -11.04 0.65
CA PHE A 53 12.56 -10.24 1.34
C PHE A 53 12.02 -9.55 2.59
N ILE A 54 12.79 -9.63 3.70
CA ILE A 54 12.48 -8.92 4.94
C ILE A 54 13.13 -7.53 4.89
N SER A 55 12.28 -6.50 4.85
CA SER A 55 12.70 -5.11 4.64
C SER A 55 13.38 -4.51 5.87
N ASN A 56 12.82 -4.66 7.08
CA ASN A 56 13.38 -4.12 8.32
C ASN A 56 13.71 -5.24 9.34
N PRO A 57 14.81 -5.99 9.17
CA PRO A 57 15.10 -7.14 10.03
C PRO A 57 15.33 -6.77 11.50
N LYS A 58 15.88 -5.59 11.82
CA LYS A 58 16.07 -5.19 13.22
C LYS A 58 14.73 -4.88 13.89
N ALA A 59 13.83 -4.17 13.21
CA ALA A 59 12.51 -3.87 13.75
C ALA A 59 11.67 -5.15 13.92
N VAL A 60 11.73 -6.07 12.94
CA VAL A 60 11.09 -7.40 13.02
C VAL A 60 11.59 -8.18 14.23
N LYS A 61 12.90 -8.23 14.46
CA LYS A 61 13.48 -8.94 15.62
C LYS A 61 12.96 -8.40 16.96
N LYS A 62 12.66 -7.10 17.03
CA LYS A 62 12.14 -6.44 18.23
C LYS A 62 10.61 -6.36 18.29
N CYS A 63 9.90 -6.86 17.26
CA CYS A 63 8.46 -6.68 17.09
C CYS A 63 8.02 -5.23 17.32
N THR A 64 8.76 -4.28 16.73
CA THR A 64 8.48 -2.84 16.78
C THR A 64 8.27 -2.33 15.36
N ARG A 65 7.57 -1.19 15.20
CA ARG A 65 7.33 -0.60 13.88
C ARG A 65 8.66 -0.26 13.16
N TYR A 66 9.55 0.43 13.85
CA TYR A 66 10.89 0.81 13.37
C TYR A 66 11.87 0.94 14.54
N ILE A 67 13.16 1.11 14.25
CA ILE A 67 14.22 1.35 15.24
C ILE A 67 14.44 2.84 15.48
N ASP A 68 14.80 3.59 14.45
CA ASP A 68 15.14 5.02 14.59
C ASP A 68 14.12 5.92 13.88
N THR A 69 13.68 5.54 12.68
CA THR A 69 12.66 6.28 11.91
C THR A 69 11.85 5.35 11.02
N ASP A 70 10.70 5.81 10.51
CA ASP A 70 9.83 5.02 9.65
C ASP A 70 10.52 4.69 8.31
N LEU A 71 10.85 3.41 8.09
CA LEU A 71 11.51 2.94 6.86
C LEU A 71 10.72 3.31 5.60
N ASN A 72 9.39 3.30 5.69
CA ASN A 72 8.51 3.61 4.58
C ASN A 72 8.38 5.12 4.31
N ARG A 73 9.23 5.94 4.94
CA ARG A 73 9.44 7.37 4.68
C ARG A 73 10.88 7.68 4.26
N ALA A 74 11.77 6.70 4.28
CA ALA A 74 13.21 6.92 4.15
C ALA A 74 13.75 6.94 2.71
N PHE A 75 12.94 6.66 1.68
CA PHE A 75 13.40 6.49 0.29
C PHE A 75 13.44 7.79 -0.54
N THR A 76 13.62 8.93 0.12
CA THR A 76 13.68 10.24 -0.57
C THR A 76 14.99 10.37 -1.36
N PRO A 77 15.05 11.18 -2.43
CA PRO A 77 16.28 11.41 -3.18
C PRO A 77 17.44 11.84 -2.29
N GLU A 78 17.18 12.68 -1.28
CA GLU A 78 18.17 13.20 -0.34
C GLU A 78 18.76 12.06 0.50
N ASN A 79 17.91 11.23 1.09
CA ASN A 79 18.36 10.09 1.90
C ASN A 79 19.11 9.05 1.07
N LEU A 80 18.66 8.79 -0.16
CA LEU A 80 19.27 7.79 -1.03
C LEU A 80 20.62 8.24 -1.62
N SER A 81 20.81 9.56 -1.80
CA SER A 81 22.05 10.15 -2.32
C SER A 81 23.02 10.63 -1.24
N ALA A 82 22.59 10.72 0.03
CA ALA A 82 23.44 11.12 1.13
C ALA A 82 24.72 10.26 1.22
N PRO A 83 25.88 10.82 1.59
CA PRO A 83 27.11 10.04 1.81
C PRO A 83 26.94 9.03 2.95
N ASP A 84 27.68 7.92 2.91
CA ASP A 84 27.76 6.98 4.03
C ASP A 84 28.61 7.62 5.14
N VAL A 85 27.96 8.20 6.15
CA VAL A 85 28.61 8.81 7.33
C VAL A 85 28.28 8.04 8.60
N GLU A 86 29.18 8.08 9.58
CA GLU A 86 28.96 7.50 10.90
C GLU A 86 27.78 8.19 11.60
N GLY A 87 26.88 7.42 12.23
CA GLY A 87 25.71 7.97 12.94
C GLY A 87 24.43 8.16 12.11
N LEU A 88 24.37 7.74 10.84
CA LEU A 88 23.11 7.71 10.08
C LEU A 88 22.05 6.86 10.79
N LEU A 89 20.79 7.32 10.78
CA LEU A 89 19.66 6.53 11.28
C LEU A 89 19.59 5.18 10.57
N TYR A 90 19.31 4.12 11.31
CA TYR A 90 19.34 2.75 10.81
C TYR A 90 18.44 2.57 9.57
N GLU A 91 17.21 3.07 9.59
CA GLU A 91 16.31 2.94 8.44
C GLU A 91 16.76 3.72 7.21
N VAL A 92 17.52 4.82 7.36
CA VAL A 92 18.12 5.53 6.23
C VAL A 92 19.23 4.68 5.58
N GLN A 93 20.10 4.07 6.39
CA GLN A 93 21.09 3.11 5.89
C GLN A 93 20.41 1.94 5.19
N ARG A 94 19.34 1.42 5.80
CA ARG A 94 18.57 0.29 5.24
C ARG A 94 17.89 0.65 3.92
N ALA A 95 17.36 1.86 3.78
CA ALA A 95 16.79 2.34 2.53
C ALA A 95 17.83 2.37 1.40
N LYS A 96 19.06 2.81 1.69
CA LYS A 96 20.18 2.80 0.73
C LYS A 96 20.54 1.38 0.31
N GLU A 97 20.64 0.44 1.25
CA GLU A 97 20.89 -0.97 0.94
C GLU A 97 19.80 -1.56 0.04
N ILE A 98 18.53 -1.33 0.37
CA ILE A 98 17.39 -1.79 -0.43
C ILE A 98 17.45 -1.18 -1.83
N ASN A 99 17.74 0.11 -1.94
CA ASN A 99 17.86 0.78 -3.23
C ASN A 99 19.02 0.22 -4.08
N ARG A 100 20.14 -0.19 -3.48
CA ARG A 100 21.23 -0.89 -4.19
C ARG A 100 20.82 -2.29 -4.66
N MET A 101 20.03 -3.01 -3.86
CA MET A 101 19.63 -4.39 -4.18
C MET A 101 18.47 -4.50 -5.18
N PHE A 102 17.51 -3.58 -5.09
CA PHE A 102 16.24 -3.64 -5.82
C PHE A 102 16.02 -2.47 -6.79
N GLY A 103 16.81 -1.41 -6.67
CA GLY A 103 16.79 -0.27 -7.56
C GLY A 103 17.93 -0.33 -8.58
N PRO A 104 18.58 0.81 -8.87
CA PRO A 104 18.33 2.13 -8.28
C PRO A 104 16.94 2.69 -8.63
N LYS A 105 16.29 3.36 -7.68
CA LYS A 105 14.98 4.01 -7.87
C LYS A 105 15.00 4.95 -9.08
N GLY A 106 14.04 4.79 -9.99
CA GLY A 106 13.95 5.54 -11.24
C GLY A 106 14.87 5.08 -12.38
N SER A 107 15.68 4.04 -12.16
CA SER A 107 16.53 3.44 -13.20
C SER A 107 15.81 2.34 -13.99
N SER A 108 16.27 2.07 -15.22
CA SER A 108 15.88 0.88 -15.99
C SER A 108 16.25 -0.44 -15.31
N ASP A 109 17.26 -0.41 -14.44
CA ASP A 109 17.76 -1.58 -13.70
C ASP A 109 16.98 -1.90 -12.44
N ALA A 110 16.03 -1.03 -12.05
CA ALA A 110 15.13 -1.31 -10.94
C ALA A 110 14.33 -2.60 -11.17
N TYR A 111 13.93 -3.24 -10.08
CA TYR A 111 12.96 -4.33 -10.13
C TYR A 111 11.68 -3.87 -10.81
N ASP A 112 11.06 -4.77 -11.56
CA ASP A 112 9.89 -4.45 -12.36
C ASP A 112 8.68 -4.24 -11.44
N VAL A 113 8.48 -5.13 -10.47
CA VAL A 113 7.38 -5.07 -9.50
C VAL A 113 7.90 -5.28 -8.08
N ILE A 114 7.44 -4.46 -7.14
CA ILE A 114 7.61 -4.71 -5.71
C ILE A 114 6.23 -4.68 -5.05
N PHE A 115 5.85 -5.82 -4.48
CA PHE A 115 4.72 -5.95 -3.56
C PHE A 115 5.22 -5.70 -2.15
N ASP A 116 4.75 -4.63 -1.51
CA ASP A 116 5.10 -4.33 -0.12
C ASP A 116 3.89 -4.56 0.78
N LEU A 117 4.03 -5.52 1.68
CA LEU A 117 2.95 -6.10 2.49
C LEU A 117 2.85 -5.36 3.84
N HIS A 118 1.69 -4.78 4.11
CA HIS A 118 1.38 -4.01 5.30
C HIS A 118 0.14 -4.56 6.00
N ASN A 119 0.07 -4.30 7.31
CA ASN A 119 -1.15 -4.48 8.10
C ASN A 119 -1.55 -3.17 8.75
N THR A 120 -2.85 -2.97 8.88
CA THR A 120 -3.45 -1.83 9.55
C THR A 120 -4.36 -2.30 10.66
N THR A 121 -4.42 -1.52 11.73
CA THR A 121 -5.38 -1.68 12.83
C THR A 121 -6.78 -1.20 12.45
N SER A 122 -6.89 -0.35 11.42
CA SER A 122 -8.15 0.15 10.86
C SER A 122 -8.95 -0.94 10.13
N ASN A 123 -10.27 -0.77 10.05
CA ASN A 123 -11.18 -1.74 9.43
C ASN A 123 -11.22 -1.63 7.89
N MET A 124 -10.05 -1.54 7.26
CA MET A 124 -9.96 -1.31 5.83
C MET A 124 -10.24 -2.55 4.97
N GLY A 125 -10.22 -3.75 5.56
CA GLY A 125 -10.31 -4.99 4.79
C GLY A 125 -9.12 -5.16 3.84
N SER A 126 -9.36 -5.85 2.73
CA SER A 126 -8.37 -6.05 1.66
C SER A 126 -8.21 -4.79 0.83
N THR A 127 -7.00 -4.24 0.79
CA THR A 127 -6.72 -2.97 0.11
C THR A 127 -5.47 -3.04 -0.74
N LEU A 128 -5.57 -2.52 -1.97
CA LEU A 128 -4.44 -2.30 -2.87
C LEU A 128 -4.12 -0.81 -2.92
N ILE A 129 -2.86 -0.45 -2.70
CA ILE A 129 -2.41 0.95 -2.69
C ILE A 129 -1.59 1.24 -3.94
N LEU A 130 -2.11 2.14 -4.77
CA LEU A 130 -1.46 2.67 -5.97
C LEU A 130 -0.79 4.01 -5.69
N GLU A 131 0.34 4.27 -6.36
CA GLU A 131 1.08 5.54 -6.25
C GLU A 131 1.01 6.40 -7.54
N SER A 132 0.32 5.88 -8.56
CA SER A 132 0.14 6.51 -9.87
C SER A 132 -1.20 6.12 -10.48
N SER A 133 -1.95 7.10 -10.99
CA SER A 133 -3.17 6.87 -11.78
C SER A 133 -2.90 6.54 -13.25
N THR A 134 -1.63 6.61 -13.66
CA THR A 134 -1.22 6.44 -15.07
C THR A 134 -0.48 5.12 -15.31
N ASP A 135 -0.22 4.34 -14.25
CA ASP A 135 0.41 3.04 -14.36
C ASP A 135 -0.59 1.98 -14.86
N LEU A 136 -0.68 1.85 -16.19
CA LEU A 136 -1.59 0.92 -16.85
C LEU A 136 -1.37 -0.55 -16.44
N PHE A 137 -0.14 -0.95 -16.13
CA PHE A 137 0.16 -2.31 -15.69
C PHE A 137 -0.50 -2.60 -14.35
N ASN A 138 -0.28 -1.70 -13.37
CA ASN A 138 -0.87 -1.82 -12.05
C ASN A 138 -2.40 -1.68 -12.07
N LEU A 139 -2.97 -0.79 -12.89
CA LEU A 139 -4.43 -0.67 -13.02
C LEU A 139 -5.07 -1.97 -13.53
N GLN A 140 -4.47 -2.60 -14.54
CA GLN A 140 -4.94 -3.88 -15.08
C GLN A 140 -4.76 -5.02 -14.08
N MET A 141 -3.65 -5.05 -13.35
CA MET A 141 -3.41 -6.01 -12.27
C MET A 141 -4.45 -5.89 -11.16
N VAL A 142 -4.72 -4.67 -10.69
CA VAL A 142 -5.71 -4.39 -9.66
C VAL A 142 -7.11 -4.81 -10.12
N HIS A 143 -7.48 -4.50 -11.36
CA HIS A 143 -8.74 -4.96 -11.94
C HIS A 143 -8.87 -6.48 -11.95
N TYR A 144 -7.81 -7.18 -12.39
CA TYR A 144 -7.75 -8.63 -12.40
C TYR A 144 -7.92 -9.21 -10.98
N ILE A 145 -7.18 -8.70 -10.00
CA ILE A 145 -7.27 -9.12 -8.60
C ILE A 145 -8.68 -8.92 -8.06
N LYS A 146 -9.28 -7.74 -8.26
CA LYS A 146 -10.65 -7.45 -7.80
C LYS A 146 -11.66 -8.44 -8.37
N LYS A 147 -11.55 -8.79 -9.66
CA LYS A 147 -12.41 -9.81 -10.28
C LYS A 147 -12.19 -11.19 -9.69
N ALA A 148 -10.93 -11.59 -9.45
CA ALA A 148 -10.60 -12.89 -8.90
C ALA A 148 -11.01 -13.05 -7.43
N MET A 149 -11.02 -11.96 -6.67
CA MET A 149 -11.42 -11.93 -5.25
C MET A 149 -12.94 -11.94 -5.04
N ALA A 150 -13.74 -11.62 -6.08
CA ALA A 150 -15.19 -11.53 -5.97
C ALA A 150 -15.82 -12.86 -5.47
N PRO A 151 -16.80 -12.82 -4.56
CA PRO A 151 -17.56 -11.64 -4.10
C PRO A 151 -16.90 -10.85 -2.96
N HIS A 152 -15.71 -11.21 -2.47
CA HIS A 152 -15.03 -10.43 -1.42
C HIS A 152 -14.59 -9.08 -1.96
N THR A 153 -14.75 -8.04 -1.15
CA THR A 153 -14.35 -6.68 -1.51
C THR A 153 -12.84 -6.53 -1.44
N CYS A 154 -12.26 -5.85 -2.43
CA CYS A 154 -10.89 -5.38 -2.41
C CYS A 154 -10.87 -3.90 -2.82
N SER A 155 -10.66 -3.02 -1.86
CA SER A 155 -10.63 -1.57 -2.06
C SER A 155 -9.32 -1.14 -2.72
N VAL A 156 -9.34 0.00 -3.40
CA VAL A 156 -8.15 0.55 -4.08
C VAL A 156 -7.95 1.96 -3.58
N LEU A 157 -6.84 2.19 -2.87
CA LEU A 157 -6.44 3.50 -2.41
C LEU A 157 -5.42 4.07 -3.40
N LEU A 158 -5.66 5.29 -3.86
CA LEU A 158 -4.73 6.00 -4.73
C LEU A 158 -4.03 7.13 -3.96
N ASN A 159 -2.75 6.92 -3.67
CA ASN A 159 -1.88 7.88 -2.99
C ASN A 159 -1.00 8.63 -3.99
N GLU A 160 -1.60 9.54 -4.74
CA GLU A 160 -0.96 10.37 -5.76
C GLU A 160 -1.04 11.87 -5.41
N HIS A 161 -1.27 12.22 -4.14
CA HIS A 161 -1.38 13.61 -3.73
C HIS A 161 0.01 14.28 -3.72
N PRO A 162 0.22 15.45 -4.36
CA PRO A 162 1.55 16.06 -4.50
C PRO A 162 2.31 16.28 -3.19
N GLN A 163 1.58 16.59 -2.11
CA GLN A 163 2.16 16.90 -0.80
C GLN A 163 2.05 15.75 0.21
N LEU A 164 1.22 14.73 -0.05
CA LEU A 164 0.99 13.62 0.88
C LEU A 164 1.60 12.31 0.38
N LYS A 165 2.14 12.30 -0.84
CA LYS A 165 2.90 11.18 -1.40
C LYS A 165 4.21 11.02 -0.64
N TYR A 166 4.44 9.79 -0.18
CA TYR A 166 5.67 9.43 0.51
C TYR A 166 6.68 8.81 -0.45
N SER A 167 7.96 8.91 -0.08
CA SER A 167 8.97 8.03 -0.67
C SER A 167 9.01 6.70 0.08
N THR A 168 8.24 5.74 -0.43
CA THR A 168 7.97 4.44 0.18
C THR A 168 9.04 3.40 -0.17
N THR A 169 9.08 2.29 0.57
CA THR A 169 10.00 1.17 0.31
C THR A 169 9.79 0.56 -1.07
N ARG A 170 8.53 0.40 -1.50
CA ARG A 170 8.16 -0.11 -2.83
C ARG A 170 8.47 0.85 -3.97
N SER A 171 8.53 2.16 -3.73
CA SER A 171 8.74 3.18 -4.78
C SER A 171 10.08 3.06 -5.54
N VAL A 172 10.95 2.15 -5.11
CA VAL A 172 12.16 1.74 -5.84
C VAL A 172 11.82 1.03 -7.16
N ALA A 173 10.69 0.31 -7.22
CA ALA A 173 10.26 -0.45 -8.40
C ALA A 173 9.72 0.43 -9.52
N LYS A 174 9.65 -0.14 -10.73
CA LYS A 174 8.93 0.45 -11.86
C LYS A 174 7.42 0.46 -11.63
N HIS A 175 6.88 -0.65 -11.12
CA HIS A 175 5.48 -0.85 -10.77
C HIS A 175 5.34 -1.14 -9.26
N PRO A 176 5.35 -0.11 -8.40
CA PRO A 176 5.18 -0.28 -6.96
C PRO A 176 3.72 -0.57 -6.62
N ILE A 177 3.46 -1.52 -5.72
CA ILE A 177 2.11 -1.75 -5.19
C ILE A 177 2.15 -2.11 -3.71
N GLY A 178 1.31 -1.44 -2.93
CA GLY A 178 1.11 -1.76 -1.52
C GLY A 178 -0.06 -2.74 -1.37
N LEU A 179 0.13 -3.80 -0.58
CA LEU A 179 -0.96 -4.66 -0.13
C LEU A 179 -1.19 -4.37 1.34
N GLU A 180 -2.34 -3.83 1.66
CA GLU A 180 -2.74 -3.43 3.01
C GLU A 180 -3.93 -4.29 3.43
N VAL A 181 -3.82 -4.99 4.56
CA VAL A 181 -4.91 -5.84 5.05
C VAL A 181 -5.10 -5.65 6.55
N GLY A 182 -6.29 -5.19 6.91
CA GLY A 182 -6.73 -5.00 8.29
C GLY A 182 -8.22 -5.34 8.46
N PRO A 183 -8.76 -5.25 9.69
CA PRO A 183 -8.07 -4.84 10.90
C PRO A 183 -7.23 -5.97 11.51
N GLN A 184 -6.00 -5.67 11.89
CA GLN A 184 -5.12 -6.56 12.65
C GLN A 184 -4.31 -5.74 13.68
N PRO A 185 -4.40 -6.06 14.98
CA PRO A 185 -3.52 -5.46 15.98
C PRO A 185 -2.05 -5.69 15.64
N GLN A 186 -1.22 -4.68 15.87
CA GLN A 186 0.24 -4.80 15.73
C GLN A 186 0.77 -5.90 16.66
N GLY A 187 1.73 -6.69 16.19
CA GLY A 187 2.30 -7.84 16.92
C GLY A 187 1.39 -9.07 16.97
N VAL A 188 0.19 -9.03 16.37
CA VAL A 188 -0.75 -10.15 16.32
C VAL A 188 -0.86 -10.69 14.89
N LEU A 189 -0.88 -12.03 14.75
CA LEU A 189 -1.15 -12.70 13.49
C LEU A 189 -2.58 -13.28 13.51
N ARG A 190 -3.43 -12.85 12.58
CA ARG A 190 -4.78 -13.38 12.39
C ARG A 190 -4.87 -14.20 11.12
N SER A 191 -5.43 -15.41 11.21
CA SER A 191 -5.54 -16.33 10.07
C SER A 191 -6.31 -15.72 8.90
N ASN A 192 -7.44 -15.04 9.15
CA ASN A 192 -8.24 -14.44 8.09
C ASN A 192 -7.50 -13.32 7.33
N VAL A 193 -6.71 -12.50 8.05
CA VAL A 193 -5.91 -11.43 7.46
C VAL A 193 -4.72 -12.00 6.68
N PHE A 194 -4.05 -13.01 7.25
CA PHE A 194 -2.96 -13.74 6.60
C PHE A 194 -3.42 -14.39 5.29
N GLU A 195 -4.52 -15.13 5.31
CA GLU A 195 -5.04 -15.82 4.11
C GLU A 195 -5.57 -14.85 3.05
N SER A 196 -6.15 -13.71 3.46
CA SER A 196 -6.55 -12.68 2.49
C SER A 196 -5.34 -12.11 1.76
N MET A 197 -4.29 -11.70 2.51
CA MET A 197 -3.05 -11.18 1.93
C MET A 197 -2.37 -12.19 1.00
N ARG A 198 -2.34 -13.46 1.40
CA ARG A 198 -1.82 -14.58 0.61
C ARG A 198 -2.58 -14.76 -0.70
N THR A 199 -3.91 -14.72 -0.66
CA THR A 199 -4.78 -14.89 -1.82
C THR A 199 -4.65 -13.72 -2.81
N ILE A 200 -4.59 -12.48 -2.30
CA ILE A 200 -4.36 -11.29 -3.14
C ILE A 200 -3.03 -11.43 -3.89
N LEU A 201 -1.96 -11.81 -3.19
CA LEU A 201 -0.64 -11.95 -3.81
C LEU A 201 -0.62 -13.08 -4.85
N LYS A 202 -1.27 -14.22 -4.57
CA LYS A 202 -1.43 -15.30 -5.56
C LYS A 202 -2.00 -14.77 -6.87
N HIS A 203 -3.12 -14.03 -6.83
CA HIS A 203 -3.74 -13.48 -8.02
C HIS A 203 -2.91 -12.41 -8.71
N ALA A 204 -2.14 -11.63 -7.93
CA ALA A 204 -1.21 -10.67 -8.50
C ALA A 204 -0.08 -11.37 -9.29
N LEU A 205 0.47 -12.47 -8.75
CA LEU A 205 1.50 -13.26 -9.45
C LEU A 205 0.94 -13.98 -10.68
N ASP A 206 -0.28 -14.51 -10.59
CA ASP A 206 -0.99 -15.12 -11.73
C ASP A 206 -1.18 -14.10 -12.88
N PHE A 207 -1.58 -12.86 -12.54
CA PHE A 207 -1.69 -11.78 -13.52
C PHE A 207 -0.37 -11.52 -14.27
N ILE A 208 0.74 -11.43 -13.53
CA ILE A 208 2.06 -11.17 -14.13
C ILE A 208 2.47 -12.32 -15.05
N GLU A 209 2.24 -13.57 -14.64
CA GLU A 209 2.52 -14.74 -15.49
C GLU A 209 1.69 -14.71 -16.78
N PHE A 210 0.39 -14.47 -16.70
CA PHE A 210 -0.49 -14.37 -17.87
C PHE A 210 -0.09 -13.23 -18.81
N PHE A 211 0.19 -12.05 -18.26
CA PHE A 211 0.69 -10.94 -19.05
C PHE A 211 1.99 -11.32 -19.78
N ASN A 212 2.94 -11.93 -19.06
CA ASN A 212 4.21 -12.35 -19.63
C ASN A 212 4.08 -13.51 -20.63
N SER A 213 3.06 -14.36 -20.51
CA SER A 213 2.76 -15.41 -21.50
C SER A 213 2.10 -14.87 -22.77
N GLY A 214 1.82 -13.56 -22.84
CA GLY A 214 1.26 -12.88 -24.00
C GLY A 214 -0.27 -12.74 -23.97
N VAL A 215 -0.91 -12.95 -22.82
CA VAL A 215 -2.34 -12.63 -22.67
C VAL A 215 -2.52 -11.13 -22.82
N GLU A 216 -3.41 -10.75 -23.74
CA GLU A 216 -3.87 -9.38 -23.89
C GLU A 216 -5.02 -9.11 -22.91
N PHE A 217 -4.89 -8.03 -22.14
CA PHE A 217 -5.93 -7.59 -21.23
C PHE A 217 -6.72 -6.47 -21.89
N PRO A 218 -8.06 -6.61 -22.03
CA PRO A 218 -8.90 -5.60 -22.67
C PRO A 218 -8.98 -4.33 -21.81
N PRO A 219 -9.52 -3.22 -22.37
CA PRO A 219 -9.73 -2.01 -21.59
C PRO A 219 -10.64 -2.28 -20.38
N CYS A 220 -10.36 -1.62 -19.26
CA CYS A 220 -11.11 -1.79 -18.02
C CYS A 220 -11.28 -0.48 -17.27
N THR A 221 -12.12 -0.51 -16.24
CA THR A 221 -12.27 0.58 -15.28
C THR A 221 -11.94 0.09 -13.88
N VAL A 222 -11.37 0.97 -13.06
CA VAL A 222 -11.04 0.69 -11.66
C VAL A 222 -11.64 1.78 -10.79
N ASP A 223 -12.54 1.39 -9.89
CA ASP A 223 -13.02 2.25 -8.81
C ASP A 223 -11.89 2.42 -7.78
N VAL A 224 -11.50 3.67 -7.55
CA VAL A 224 -10.43 4.04 -6.60
C VAL A 224 -10.89 5.13 -5.63
N PHE A 225 -10.23 5.19 -4.50
CA PHE A 225 -10.36 6.22 -3.48
C PHE A 225 -9.09 7.06 -3.46
N ARG A 226 -9.13 8.26 -4.03
CA ARG A 226 -7.99 9.17 -4.13
C ARG A 226 -7.84 9.97 -2.84
N VAL A 227 -6.67 9.90 -2.23
CA VAL A 227 -6.31 10.66 -1.02
C VAL A 227 -6.50 12.17 -1.25
N GLN A 228 -7.18 12.83 -0.30
CA GLN A 228 -7.40 14.27 -0.28
C GLN A 228 -6.63 14.92 0.86
N GLU A 229 -6.99 14.59 2.11
CA GLU A 229 -6.48 15.26 3.30
C GLU A 229 -6.28 14.29 4.46
N ARG A 230 -5.35 14.61 5.37
CA ARG A 230 -5.18 13.92 6.65
C ARG A 230 -5.92 14.72 7.72
N MET A 231 -6.83 14.06 8.42
CA MET A 231 -7.52 14.64 9.57
C MET A 231 -6.79 14.24 10.84
N ASP A 232 -6.25 15.20 11.60
CA ASP A 232 -5.69 14.93 12.93
C ASP A 232 -6.81 14.77 13.97
N TYR A 233 -6.45 14.17 15.10
CA TYR A 233 -7.23 14.25 16.32
C TYR A 233 -7.30 15.71 16.81
N PRO A 234 -8.43 16.14 17.39
CA PRO A 234 -8.47 17.35 18.20
C PRO A 234 -7.44 17.26 19.34
N ARG A 235 -6.66 18.32 19.53
CA ARG A 235 -5.58 18.37 20.52
C ARG A 235 -5.64 19.62 21.39
N ASP A 236 -5.07 19.52 22.59
CA ASP A 236 -4.84 20.66 23.47
C ASP A 236 -3.56 21.43 23.07
N THR A 237 -3.25 22.50 23.79
CA THR A 237 -2.04 23.31 23.58
C THR A 237 -0.73 22.57 23.85
N ASN A 238 -0.78 21.42 24.54
CA ASN A 238 0.38 20.58 24.84
C ASN A 238 0.54 19.45 23.79
N GLY A 239 -0.36 19.36 22.81
CA GLY A 239 -0.35 18.33 21.76
C GLY A 239 -1.02 17.02 22.18
N ASN A 240 -1.62 16.93 23.36
CA ASN A 240 -2.38 15.75 23.77
C ASN A 240 -3.72 15.70 23.05
N ILE A 241 -4.18 14.51 22.68
CA ILE A 241 -5.52 14.34 22.11
C ILE A 241 -6.58 14.72 23.15
N THR A 242 -7.66 15.38 22.70
CA THR A 242 -8.80 15.80 23.54
C THR A 242 -10.11 15.12 23.12
N ALA A 243 -10.06 14.35 22.04
CA ALA A 243 -11.18 13.57 21.53
C ALA A 243 -10.68 12.26 20.91
N MET A 244 -11.56 11.28 20.86
CA MET A 244 -11.38 10.01 20.14
C MET A 244 -12.25 9.98 18.89
N VAL A 245 -11.95 9.07 17.96
CA VAL A 245 -12.84 8.80 16.82
C VAL A 245 -14.25 8.47 17.35
N HIS A 246 -15.27 9.10 16.77
CA HIS A 246 -16.64 8.92 17.20
C HIS A 246 -17.10 7.46 16.96
N PRO A 247 -17.90 6.84 17.85
CA PRO A 247 -18.35 5.46 17.67
C PRO A 247 -19.10 5.17 16.37
N HIS A 248 -19.76 6.17 15.77
CA HIS A 248 -20.43 6.03 14.47
C HIS A 248 -19.48 6.10 13.27
N LEU A 249 -18.24 6.58 13.46
CA LEU A 249 -17.20 6.61 12.43
C LEU A 249 -16.20 5.46 12.61
N GLN A 250 -16.02 4.98 13.84
CA GLN A 250 -15.13 3.86 14.15
C GLN A 250 -15.50 2.65 13.28
N ASP A 251 -14.48 2.05 12.67
CA ASP A 251 -14.59 0.88 11.78
C ASP A 251 -15.41 1.09 10.50
N CYS A 252 -15.80 2.33 10.16
CA CYS A 252 -16.54 2.68 8.95
C CYS A 252 -15.61 3.15 7.80
N ASP A 253 -14.42 2.55 7.67
CA ASP A 253 -13.55 2.82 6.52
C ASP A 253 -14.31 2.57 5.21
N TRP A 254 -14.09 3.41 4.20
CA TRP A 254 -14.75 3.42 2.89
C TRP A 254 -16.21 3.85 2.85
N GLU A 255 -16.89 4.01 3.98
CA GLU A 255 -18.27 4.48 4.04
C GLU A 255 -18.36 6.00 3.85
N PRO A 256 -19.45 6.55 3.31
CA PRO A 256 -19.56 8.00 3.09
C PRO A 256 -19.63 8.77 4.42
N LEU A 257 -18.82 9.83 4.53
CA LEU A 257 -18.86 10.83 5.60
C LEU A 257 -19.35 12.16 5.01
N ASN A 258 -20.51 12.62 5.45
CA ASN A 258 -21.21 13.81 4.96
C ASN A 258 -21.13 14.96 5.96
N ARG A 259 -21.34 16.18 5.48
CA ARG A 259 -21.38 17.36 6.34
C ARG A 259 -22.43 17.17 7.44
N GLY A 260 -22.04 17.38 8.69
CA GLY A 260 -22.88 17.17 9.86
C GLY A 260 -22.80 15.77 10.46
N ASP A 261 -22.13 14.81 9.81
CA ASP A 261 -21.90 13.49 10.39
C ASP A 261 -20.85 13.55 11.51
N PRO A 262 -20.96 12.72 12.56
CA PRO A 262 -20.08 12.79 13.72
C PRO A 262 -18.70 12.19 13.44
N MET A 263 -17.63 12.97 13.66
CA MET A 263 -16.24 12.55 13.45
C MET A 263 -15.52 12.18 14.74
N PHE A 264 -15.61 13.04 15.75
CA PHE A 264 -14.92 12.85 17.02
C PHE A 264 -15.87 12.98 18.20
N LEU A 265 -15.53 12.31 19.30
CA LEU A 265 -16.19 12.42 20.59
C LEU A 265 -15.15 12.90 21.60
N THR A 266 -15.33 14.11 22.15
CA THR A 266 -14.47 14.63 23.22
C THR A 266 -14.69 13.85 24.51
N PHE A 267 -13.70 13.88 25.41
CA PHE A 267 -13.78 13.11 26.66
C PHE A 267 -14.86 13.61 27.65
N ASP A 268 -15.37 14.83 27.46
CA ASP A 268 -16.52 15.39 28.19
C ASP A 268 -17.87 15.10 27.50
N GLY A 269 -17.89 14.33 26.41
CA GLY A 269 -19.09 13.84 25.76
C GLY A 269 -19.66 14.72 24.63
N ARG A 270 -18.93 15.76 24.19
CA ARG A 270 -19.34 16.59 23.04
C ARG A 270 -18.92 15.95 21.72
N THR A 271 -19.85 15.87 20.79
CA THR A 271 -19.59 15.43 19.42
C THR A 271 -19.02 16.58 18.58
N ILE A 272 -17.96 16.30 17.82
CA ILE A 272 -17.42 17.16 16.78
C ILE A 272 -17.84 16.58 15.43
N LEU A 273 -18.51 17.40 14.63
CA LEU A 273 -19.09 17.01 13.34
C LEU A 273 -18.12 17.30 12.19
N TYR A 274 -18.30 16.59 11.08
CA TYR A 274 -17.62 16.92 9.83
C TYR A 274 -18.18 18.20 9.22
N GLU A 275 -17.32 19.16 8.95
CA GLU A 275 -17.71 20.46 8.39
C GLU A 275 -17.34 20.63 6.90
N GLY A 276 -16.69 19.63 6.30
CA GLY A 276 -16.28 19.69 4.89
C GLY A 276 -17.47 19.82 3.94
N ALA A 277 -17.24 20.50 2.82
CA ALA A 277 -18.32 20.86 1.89
C ALA A 277 -18.88 19.66 1.09
N ASN A 278 -18.04 18.66 0.83
CA ASN A 278 -18.39 17.49 0.01
C ASN A 278 -18.32 16.22 0.84
N THR A 279 -19.13 15.21 0.46
CA THR A 279 -18.99 13.84 0.96
C THR A 279 -17.60 13.31 0.66
N VAL A 280 -16.97 12.72 1.67
CA VAL A 280 -15.67 12.05 1.57
C VAL A 280 -15.80 10.62 2.04
N TYR A 281 -14.77 9.82 1.77
CA TYR A 281 -14.70 8.43 2.22
C TYR A 281 -13.45 8.27 3.09
N PRO A 282 -13.59 8.22 4.43
CA PRO A 282 -12.48 8.11 5.36
C PRO A 282 -11.82 6.73 5.26
N THR A 283 -10.51 6.70 5.48
CA THR A 283 -9.65 5.52 5.41
C THR A 283 -8.57 5.61 6.48
N PHE A 284 -7.98 4.47 6.86
CA PHE A 284 -7.04 4.39 7.97
C PHE A 284 -7.64 4.99 9.25
N ILE A 285 -8.93 4.73 9.49
CA ILE A 285 -9.62 5.23 10.67
C ILE A 285 -8.99 4.61 11.91
N ASN A 286 -8.48 5.46 12.78
CA ASN A 286 -7.93 5.08 14.07
C ASN A 286 -6.69 4.16 13.98
N GLU A 287 -5.84 4.35 12.97
CA GLU A 287 -4.60 3.56 12.83
C GLU A 287 -3.60 3.88 13.97
N ALA A 288 -3.22 2.86 14.73
CA ALA A 288 -2.32 2.98 15.88
C ALA A 288 -1.00 3.70 15.55
N ALA A 289 -0.37 3.39 14.41
CA ALA A 289 0.88 4.02 13.99
C ALA A 289 0.74 5.50 13.58
N TYR A 290 -0.48 6.02 13.45
CA TYR A 290 -0.74 7.36 12.92
C TYR A 290 -1.06 8.41 13.98
N TYR A 291 -1.20 7.99 15.25
CA TYR A 291 -1.30 8.91 16.38
C TYR A 291 -0.11 9.88 16.48
N GLU A 292 1.12 9.39 16.29
CA GLU A 292 2.34 10.21 16.24
C GLU A 292 2.43 11.06 14.97
N LYS A 293 1.73 10.66 13.91
CA LYS A 293 1.74 11.32 12.61
C LYS A 293 0.65 12.37 12.47
N GLN A 294 -0.06 12.65 13.57
CA GLN A 294 -1.16 13.60 13.62
C GLN A 294 -2.24 13.28 12.59
N GLN A 295 -2.64 12.00 12.55
CA GLN A 295 -3.62 11.52 11.58
C GLN A 295 -4.55 10.50 12.26
N ALA A 296 -5.78 10.93 12.54
CA ALA A 296 -6.88 10.07 12.97
C ALA A 296 -7.47 9.26 11.81
N PHE A 297 -7.58 9.87 10.62
CA PHE A 297 -7.97 9.21 9.38
C PHE A 297 -7.54 10.05 8.18
N THR A 298 -7.60 9.47 6.99
CA THR A 298 -7.38 10.18 5.72
C THR A 298 -8.69 10.24 4.94
N THR A 299 -9.11 11.44 4.54
CA THR A 299 -10.26 11.61 3.66
C THR A 299 -9.87 11.30 2.22
N THR A 300 -10.81 10.70 1.48
CA THR A 300 -10.62 10.37 0.08
C THR A 300 -11.83 10.78 -0.75
N CYS A 301 -11.61 10.96 -2.05
CA CYS A 301 -12.66 11.11 -3.06
C CYS A 301 -12.74 9.82 -3.88
N ARG A 302 -13.96 9.30 -4.08
CA ARG A 302 -14.18 8.15 -4.95
C ARG A 302 -14.21 8.58 -6.41
N GLU A 303 -13.43 7.92 -7.25
CA GLU A 303 -13.37 8.18 -8.69
C GLU A 303 -13.22 6.88 -9.48
N ILE A 304 -13.48 6.95 -10.79
CA ILE A 304 -13.33 5.82 -11.71
C ILE A 304 -12.17 6.13 -12.65
N LEU A 305 -11.13 5.30 -12.61
CA LEU A 305 -10.02 5.37 -13.56
C LEU A 305 -10.28 4.44 -14.74
N SER A 306 -9.92 4.88 -15.93
CA SER A 306 -9.95 4.05 -17.14
C SER A 306 -8.54 3.56 -17.47
N ALA A 307 -8.40 2.26 -17.71
CA ALA A 307 -7.16 1.67 -18.20
C ALA A 307 -7.35 1.16 -19.62
N ASN A 308 -6.46 1.57 -20.53
CA ASN A 308 -6.45 1.03 -21.90
C ASN A 308 -6.08 -0.45 -21.90
N ALA A 309 -6.36 -1.12 -23.01
CA ALA A 309 -5.88 -2.49 -23.22
C ALA A 309 -4.36 -2.55 -23.12
N ILE A 310 -3.83 -3.62 -22.54
CA ILE A 310 -2.38 -3.86 -22.47
C ILE A 310 -2.04 -5.23 -23.04
N ARG A 311 -0.86 -5.32 -23.66
CA ARG A 311 -0.23 -6.60 -24.02
C ARG A 311 1.28 -6.52 -23.86
N LYS A 312 1.92 -7.68 -23.76
CA LYS A 312 3.39 -7.76 -23.80
C LYS A 312 3.91 -7.28 -25.16
N ALA A 313 4.93 -6.44 -25.16
CA ALA A 313 5.67 -6.08 -26.36
C ALA A 313 6.39 -7.31 -26.92
N PHE A 314 6.23 -7.57 -28.22
CA PHE A 314 7.03 -8.57 -28.93
C PHE A 314 8.39 -7.95 -29.27
N LYS A 315 9.48 -8.73 -29.11
CA LYS A 315 10.80 -8.35 -29.60
C LYS A 315 10.85 -8.43 -31.12
#